data_AF-A0A9E4FXV9-F1
#
_entry.id   AF-A0A9E4FXV9-F1
#
_cell.length_a   1.000
_cell.length_b   1.000
_cell.length_c   1.000
_cell.angle_alpha   90.00
_cell.angle_beta   90.00
_cell.angle_gamma   90.00
#
_symmetry.space_group_name_H-M   'P 1'
#
loop_
_entity.id
_entity.type
_entity.pdbx_description
1 polymer ?
#
loop_
_entity_poly.entity_id
_entity_poly.type
_entity_poly.pdbx_seq_one_letter_code
_entity_poly.pdbx_strand_id
1 'polypeptide(L)'
;GSGWVENVSWSPDGQLLAASCSRQVCAYDADGAEVWRSDDHPSTVSAIAWSSIGELATACYGRVTFFDPSTGSLRQKMEWQGSLVSMVLSPNGGIVACGSQDNTVHFWRRSTEEDSMMSGYPGKPSALAFDSAGALLATGGGEAVTVWSFRRKGPEGTRPGVLKFHIEPITTLAFAPGVRRLASGGRDGAVVVWSLQKNGNGSPIGAEDVGGSVAELYWRPDGDGLAALDARGGVTVWRIGPVKGRSSRPRAAQRTSSSGG
;
A
#
# COMPACT_ATOMS: atom_id res chain seq x y z
N GLY A 1 16.14 -2.10 -24.77
CA GLY A 1 15.82 -0.76 -24.27
C GLY A 1 17.07 -0.11 -23.69
N SER A 2 17.25 1.20 -23.82
CA SER A 2 18.45 1.95 -23.40
C SER A 2 18.27 2.73 -22.09
N GLY A 3 17.19 2.50 -21.34
CA GLY A 3 16.88 3.18 -20.08
C GLY A 3 16.78 2.22 -18.90
N TRP A 4 17.03 2.73 -17.69
CA TRP A 4 16.86 2.00 -16.44
C TRP A 4 15.37 1.74 -16.19
N VAL A 5 15.04 0.51 -15.80
CA VAL A 5 13.68 0.14 -15.37
C VAL A 5 13.56 0.46 -13.89
N GLU A 6 12.65 1.37 -13.55
CA GLU A 6 12.47 1.84 -12.17
C GLU A 6 11.36 1.07 -11.43
N ASN A 7 10.32 0.65 -12.15
CA ASN A 7 9.16 -0.04 -11.58
C ASN A 7 8.65 -1.10 -12.56
N VAL A 8 8.14 -2.20 -12.01
CA VAL A 8 7.44 -3.26 -12.76
C VAL A 8 6.18 -3.68 -12.01
N SER A 9 5.10 -3.98 -12.75
CA SER A 9 3.84 -4.41 -12.14
C SER A 9 3.04 -5.29 -13.10
N TRP A 10 2.61 -6.45 -12.64
CA TRP A 10 1.70 -7.33 -13.37
C TRP A 10 0.26 -6.83 -13.28
N SER A 11 -0.49 -6.98 -14.37
CA SER A 11 -1.94 -6.78 -14.38
C SER A 11 -2.63 -7.79 -13.45
N PRO A 12 -3.82 -7.48 -12.92
CA PRO A 12 -4.52 -8.36 -11.98
C PRO A 12 -4.81 -9.79 -12.50
N ASP A 13 -4.94 -9.96 -13.82
CA ASP A 13 -5.13 -11.25 -14.49
C ASP A 13 -3.82 -11.93 -14.93
N GLY A 14 -2.67 -11.29 -14.65
CA GLY A 14 -1.34 -11.78 -14.98
C GLY A 14 -1.02 -11.80 -16.48
N GLN A 15 -1.83 -11.16 -17.32
CA GLN A 15 -1.64 -11.19 -18.78
C GLN A 15 -0.66 -10.13 -19.29
N LEU A 16 -0.54 -9.00 -18.58
CA LEU A 16 0.32 -7.89 -18.97
C LEU A 16 1.32 -7.54 -17.87
N LEU A 17 2.58 -7.29 -18.26
CA LEU A 17 3.61 -6.72 -17.40
C LEU A 17 3.87 -5.28 -17.82
N ALA A 18 3.57 -4.33 -16.93
CA ALA A 18 3.94 -2.93 -17.11
C ALA A 18 5.36 -2.70 -16.57
N ALA A 19 6.16 -1.88 -17.27
CA ALA A 19 7.48 -1.45 -16.83
C ALA A 19 7.68 0.05 -17.14
N SER A 20 8.14 0.82 -16.15
CA SER A 20 8.50 2.22 -16.34
C SER A 20 9.98 2.37 -16.71
N CYS A 21 10.24 3.07 -17.80
CA CYS A 21 11.57 3.34 -18.35
C CYS A 21 11.77 4.85 -18.47
N SER A 22 12.39 5.49 -17.47
CA SER A 22 12.53 6.95 -17.41
C SER A 22 11.16 7.66 -17.53
N ARG A 23 10.90 8.38 -18.62
CA ARG A 23 9.67 9.14 -18.87
C ARG A 23 8.57 8.33 -19.56
N GLN A 24 8.81 7.07 -19.87
CA GLN A 24 7.87 6.23 -20.62
C GLN A 24 7.44 5.04 -19.77
N VAL A 25 6.28 4.47 -20.12
CA VAL A 25 5.83 3.18 -19.60
C VAL A 25 5.52 2.28 -20.78
N CYS A 26 5.99 1.04 -20.71
CA CYS A 26 5.70 -0.01 -21.70
C CYS A 26 4.86 -1.10 -21.02
N ALA A 27 3.99 -1.76 -21.78
CA ALA A 27 3.33 -2.99 -21.37
C ALA A 27 3.73 -4.13 -22.32
N TYR A 28 4.02 -5.28 -21.73
CA TYR A 28 4.42 -6.49 -22.43
C TYR A 28 3.42 -7.61 -22.17
N ASP A 29 3.19 -8.47 -23.16
CA ASP A 29 2.41 -9.70 -22.96
C ASP A 29 3.25 -10.82 -22.30
N ALA A 30 2.61 -11.98 -22.09
CA ALA A 30 3.24 -13.14 -21.48
C ALA A 30 4.42 -13.72 -22.28
N ASP A 31 4.48 -13.46 -23.59
CA ASP A 31 5.58 -13.88 -24.47
C ASP A 31 6.73 -12.84 -24.49
N GLY A 32 6.55 -11.71 -23.82
CA GLY A 32 7.51 -10.63 -23.72
C GLY A 32 7.48 -9.65 -24.89
N ALA A 33 6.45 -9.71 -25.75
CA ALA A 33 6.27 -8.75 -26.82
C ALA A 33 5.69 -7.44 -26.26
N GLU A 34 6.24 -6.30 -26.69
CA GLU A 34 5.71 -4.99 -26.33
C GLU A 34 4.38 -4.77 -27.06
N VAL A 35 3.29 -4.71 -26.30
CA VAL A 35 1.94 -4.49 -26.84
C VAL A 35 1.50 -3.03 -26.76
N TRP A 36 2.13 -2.25 -25.89
CA TRP A 36 1.82 -0.83 -25.72
C TRP A 36 2.99 -0.04 -25.14
N ARG A 37 3.08 1.24 -25.53
CA ARG A 37 4.01 2.22 -24.98
C ARG A 37 3.33 3.58 -24.86
N SER A 38 3.55 4.26 -23.73
CA SER A 38 3.09 5.63 -23.53
C SER A 38 3.95 6.63 -24.29
N ASP A 39 3.37 7.79 -24.62
CA ASP A 39 4.15 8.99 -24.91
C ASP A 39 5.01 9.40 -23.70
N ASP A 40 5.93 10.34 -23.91
CA ASP A 40 6.75 10.91 -22.84
C ASP A 40 5.90 11.62 -21.78
N HIS A 41 6.02 11.17 -20.53
CA HIS A 41 5.55 11.89 -19.36
C HIS A 41 6.37 13.18 -19.16
N PRO A 42 5.91 14.19 -18.41
CA PRO A 42 6.62 15.46 -18.25
C PRO A 42 7.95 15.33 -17.49
N SER A 43 8.10 14.23 -16.75
CA SER A 43 9.30 13.87 -16.00
C SER A 43 9.36 12.35 -15.84
N THR A 44 10.40 11.85 -15.18
CA THR A 44 10.54 10.43 -14.82
C THR A 44 9.28 9.92 -14.13
N VAL A 45 8.80 8.76 -14.58
CA VAL A 45 7.69 8.04 -13.96
C VAL A 45 8.18 7.48 -12.64
N SER A 46 7.61 7.96 -11.54
CA SER A 46 8.01 7.60 -10.18
C SER A 46 7.30 6.36 -9.65
N ALA A 47 6.10 6.07 -10.15
CA ALA A 47 5.35 4.87 -9.77
C ALA A 47 4.36 4.46 -10.87
N ILE A 48 4.04 3.16 -10.91
CA ILE A 48 3.00 2.58 -11.76
C ILE A 48 2.12 1.64 -10.92
N ALA A 49 0.83 1.55 -11.24
CA ALA A 49 -0.08 0.62 -10.59
C ALA A 49 -1.28 0.29 -11.49
N TRP A 50 -1.71 -0.97 -11.51
CA TRP A 50 -2.94 -1.36 -12.18
C TRP A 50 -4.17 -1.08 -11.30
N SER A 51 -5.15 -0.33 -11.80
CA SER A 51 -6.43 -0.08 -11.11
C SER A 51 -7.48 -1.13 -11.45
N SER A 52 -7.36 -1.76 -12.62
CA SER A 52 -8.17 -2.89 -13.07
C SER A 52 -7.42 -3.65 -14.17
N ILE A 53 -8.00 -4.72 -14.72
CA ILE A 53 -7.39 -5.52 -15.80
C ILE A 53 -6.95 -4.66 -17.00
N GLY A 54 -7.76 -3.68 -17.39
CA GLY A 54 -7.53 -2.86 -18.59
C GLY A 54 -7.12 -1.41 -18.28
N GLU A 55 -6.74 -1.08 -17.05
CA GLU A 55 -6.41 0.30 -16.69
C GLU A 55 -5.13 0.37 -15.84
N LEU A 56 -4.14 1.09 -16.38
CA LEU A 56 -2.83 1.30 -15.77
C LEU A 56 -2.68 2.77 -15.38
N ALA A 57 -2.36 3.02 -14.11
CA ALA A 57 -2.01 4.32 -13.58
C ALA A 57 -0.51 4.54 -13.59
N THR A 58 -0.09 5.76 -13.90
CA THR A 58 1.29 6.23 -13.83
C THR A 58 1.35 7.52 -13.01
N ALA A 59 2.38 7.68 -12.20
CA ALA A 59 2.67 8.91 -11.47
C ALA A 59 4.01 9.50 -11.91
N CYS A 60 4.06 10.82 -12.00
CA CYS A 60 5.28 11.57 -12.26
C CYS A 60 5.19 12.97 -11.63
N TYR A 61 6.18 13.84 -11.85
CA TYR A 61 6.02 15.26 -11.53
C TYR A 61 4.77 15.83 -12.20
N GLY A 62 3.93 16.45 -11.40
CA GLY A 62 2.79 17.22 -11.87
C GLY A 62 1.50 16.44 -12.06
N ARG A 63 1.52 15.10 -12.15
CA ARG A 63 0.29 14.35 -12.45
C ARG A 63 0.29 12.87 -12.14
N VAL A 64 -0.92 12.34 -11.99
CA VAL A 64 -1.27 10.93 -12.21
C VAL A 64 -2.03 10.81 -13.53
N THR A 65 -1.67 9.83 -14.37
CA THR A 65 -2.39 9.55 -15.63
C THR A 65 -2.84 8.10 -15.67
N PHE A 66 -4.08 7.87 -16.10
CA PHE A 66 -4.64 6.53 -16.29
C PHE A 66 -4.76 6.24 -17.79
N PHE A 67 -4.28 5.08 -18.20
CA PHE A 67 -4.29 4.61 -19.57
C PHE A 67 -5.04 3.28 -19.67
N ASP A 68 -5.59 3.02 -20.84
CA ASP A 68 -5.93 1.67 -21.28
C ASP A 68 -4.86 1.16 -22.25
N PRO A 69 -3.98 0.24 -21.82
CA PRO A 69 -2.91 -0.28 -22.66
C PRO A 69 -3.40 -1.04 -23.89
N SER A 70 -4.60 -1.64 -23.86
CA SER A 70 -5.14 -2.41 -24.99
C SER A 70 -5.56 -1.53 -26.16
N THR A 71 -5.97 -0.28 -25.87
CA THR A 71 -6.41 0.69 -26.88
C THR A 71 -5.44 1.85 -27.07
N GLY A 72 -4.49 2.02 -26.16
CA GLY A 72 -3.63 3.18 -26.05
C GLY A 72 -4.33 4.46 -25.59
N SER A 73 -5.60 4.39 -25.18
CA SER A 73 -6.39 5.57 -24.84
C SER A 73 -6.05 6.12 -23.45
N LEU A 74 -5.96 7.44 -23.34
CA LEU A 74 -5.95 8.13 -22.04
C LEU A 74 -7.35 8.09 -21.44
N ARG A 75 -7.48 7.53 -20.23
CA ARG A 75 -8.76 7.38 -19.50
C ARG A 75 -9.04 8.56 -18.57
N GLN A 76 -8.04 9.00 -17.83
CA GLN A 76 -8.16 10.10 -16.87
C GLN A 76 -6.80 10.75 -16.60
N LYS A 77 -6.80 12.03 -16.25
CA LYS A 77 -5.61 12.75 -15.81
C LYS A 77 -5.93 13.56 -14.55
N MET A 78 -5.03 13.55 -13.59
CA MET A 78 -5.15 14.26 -12.32
C MET A 78 -3.90 15.10 -12.10
N GLU A 79 -4.05 16.42 -12.16
CA GLU A 79 -2.94 17.37 -12.04
C GLU A 79 -2.65 17.68 -10.56
N TRP A 80 -1.38 17.95 -10.25
CA TRP A 80 -0.88 18.37 -8.93
C TRP A 80 0.28 19.35 -9.08
N GLN A 81 0.41 20.28 -8.14
CA GLN A 81 1.56 21.20 -8.11
C GLN A 81 2.69 20.62 -7.24
N GLY A 82 3.29 19.51 -7.68
CA GLY A 82 4.36 18.86 -6.93
C GLY A 82 4.95 17.61 -7.58
N SER A 83 6.08 17.17 -7.05
CA SER A 83 6.77 15.95 -7.47
C SER A 83 6.25 14.77 -6.68
N LEU A 84 5.48 13.89 -7.32
CA LEU A 84 5.00 12.65 -6.73
C LEU A 84 6.13 11.62 -6.68
N VAL A 85 6.37 11.01 -5.52
CA VAL A 85 7.47 10.06 -5.26
C VAL A 85 7.03 8.62 -5.04
N SER A 86 5.74 8.41 -4.81
CA SER A 86 5.11 7.11 -4.59
C SER A 86 3.64 7.22 -4.98
N MET A 87 2.99 6.09 -5.25
CA MET A 87 1.56 6.04 -5.55
C MET A 87 0.96 4.72 -5.04
N VAL A 88 -0.27 4.78 -4.54
CA VAL A 88 -1.09 3.62 -4.25
C VAL A 88 -2.54 3.89 -4.62
N LEU A 89 -3.22 2.88 -5.14
CA LEU A 89 -4.66 2.91 -5.41
C LEU A 89 -5.41 2.20 -4.28
N SER A 90 -6.60 2.69 -3.93
CA SER A 90 -7.51 1.89 -3.11
C SER A 90 -7.91 0.62 -3.87
N PRO A 91 -8.29 -0.48 -3.17
CA PRO A 91 -8.59 -1.76 -3.84
C PRO A 91 -9.70 -1.70 -4.90
N ASN A 92 -10.64 -0.78 -4.76
CA ASN A 92 -11.70 -0.52 -5.74
C ASN A 92 -11.30 0.51 -6.81
N GLY A 93 -10.06 0.97 -6.80
CA GLY A 93 -9.53 2.00 -7.69
C GLY A 93 -10.06 3.41 -7.45
N GLY A 94 -11.03 3.64 -6.56
CA GLY A 94 -11.74 4.92 -6.43
C GLY A 94 -10.94 6.07 -5.80
N ILE A 95 -9.89 5.75 -5.05
CA ILE A 95 -8.94 6.70 -4.49
C ILE A 95 -7.56 6.42 -5.06
N VAL A 96 -6.84 7.47 -5.46
CA VAL A 96 -5.39 7.41 -5.68
C VAL A 96 -4.73 8.31 -4.65
N ALA A 97 -3.72 7.78 -3.95
CA ALA A 97 -2.92 8.52 -2.98
C ALA A 97 -1.45 8.47 -3.38
N CYS A 98 -0.76 9.60 -3.31
CA CYS A 98 0.61 9.77 -3.75
C CYS A 98 1.41 10.51 -2.68
N GLY A 99 2.59 9.99 -2.35
CA GLY A 99 3.56 10.74 -1.56
C GLY A 99 4.18 11.82 -2.42
N SER A 100 4.50 12.96 -1.82
CA SER A 100 5.06 14.12 -2.53
C SER A 100 6.39 14.55 -1.90
N GLN A 101 7.27 15.16 -2.71
CA GLN A 101 8.55 15.73 -2.27
C GLN A 101 8.39 16.83 -1.20
N ASP A 102 7.21 17.43 -1.09
CA ASP A 102 6.87 18.45 -0.07
C ASP A 102 6.44 17.86 1.28
N ASN A 103 6.72 16.57 1.51
CA ASN A 103 6.38 15.83 2.71
C ASN A 103 4.87 15.77 2.99
N THR A 104 4.06 15.72 1.95
CA THR A 104 2.62 15.44 2.04
C THR A 104 2.27 14.11 1.38
N VAL A 105 1.12 13.57 1.73
CA VAL A 105 0.44 12.56 0.92
C VAL A 105 -0.78 13.23 0.30
N HIS A 106 -0.71 13.47 -0.99
CA HIS A 106 -1.79 14.02 -1.78
C HIS A 106 -2.70 12.89 -2.26
N PHE A 107 -4.01 13.11 -2.35
CA PHE A 107 -4.93 12.10 -2.87
C PHE A 107 -6.11 12.71 -3.62
N TRP A 108 -6.70 11.90 -4.49
CA TRP A 108 -7.87 12.27 -5.27
C TRP A 108 -8.99 11.24 -5.11
N ARG A 109 -10.23 11.72 -5.10
CA ARG A 109 -11.42 10.91 -5.37
C ARG A 109 -11.66 10.88 -6.87
N ARG A 110 -11.49 9.73 -7.52
CA ARG A 110 -11.53 9.64 -8.98
C ARG A 110 -12.86 9.98 -9.62
N SER A 111 -13.96 9.71 -8.94
CA SER A 111 -15.31 9.95 -9.47
C SER A 111 -15.70 11.42 -9.49
N THR A 112 -15.14 12.23 -8.60
CA THR A 112 -15.46 13.67 -8.46
C THR A 112 -14.30 14.57 -8.85
N GLU A 113 -13.10 14.01 -9.00
CA GLU A 113 -11.83 14.72 -9.22
C GLU A 113 -11.45 15.65 -8.06
N GLU A 114 -12.16 15.58 -6.93
CA GLU A 114 -11.81 16.31 -5.72
C GLU A 114 -10.50 15.79 -5.14
N ASP A 115 -9.61 16.73 -4.82
CA ASP A 115 -8.31 16.47 -4.26
C ASP A 115 -8.17 17.01 -2.83
N SER A 116 -7.29 16.39 -2.05
CA SER A 116 -6.92 16.85 -0.71
C SER A 116 -5.58 16.24 -0.30
N MET A 117 -5.03 16.68 0.83
CA MET A 117 -3.74 16.21 1.31
C MET A 117 -3.72 15.92 2.80
N MET A 118 -2.87 14.97 3.17
CA MET A 118 -2.45 14.69 4.53
C MET A 118 -1.04 15.27 4.69
N SER A 119 -0.83 16.13 5.69
CA SER A 119 0.43 16.87 5.90
C SER A 119 1.01 16.65 7.31
N GLY A 120 2.22 17.15 7.53
CA GLY A 120 2.93 17.04 8.82
C GLY A 120 3.88 15.84 8.91
N TYR A 121 4.20 15.18 7.79
CA TYR A 121 5.23 14.14 7.77
C TYR A 121 6.63 14.76 7.94
N PRO A 122 7.52 14.15 8.74
CA PRO A 122 8.88 14.66 8.93
C PRO A 122 9.79 14.46 7.70
N GLY A 123 9.39 13.59 6.79
CA GLY A 123 10.07 13.31 5.53
C GLY A 123 9.11 12.83 4.46
N LYS A 124 9.68 12.44 3.31
CA LYS A 124 8.94 12.09 2.09
C LYS A 124 8.18 10.77 2.30
N PRO A 125 6.85 10.74 2.11
CA PRO A 125 6.07 9.51 2.23
C PRO A 125 6.33 8.54 1.06
N SER A 126 7.38 7.73 1.14
CA SER A 126 7.73 6.77 0.08
C SER A 126 7.03 5.42 0.20
N ALA A 127 6.64 5.01 1.40
CA ALA A 127 5.88 3.78 1.63
C ALA A 127 4.40 4.10 1.85
N LEU A 128 3.51 3.54 1.01
CA LEU A 128 2.05 3.71 1.12
C LEU A 128 1.36 2.36 0.91
N ALA A 129 0.33 2.07 1.71
CA ALA A 129 -0.46 0.85 1.53
C ALA A 129 -1.92 1.06 1.97
N PHE A 130 -2.87 0.59 1.16
CA PHE A 130 -4.28 0.49 1.57
C PHE A 130 -4.57 -0.89 2.20
N ASP A 131 -5.49 -0.93 3.16
CA ASP A 131 -6.09 -2.20 3.57
C ASP A 131 -6.99 -2.79 2.47
N SER A 132 -7.28 -4.09 2.52
CA SER A 132 -8.07 -4.77 1.49
C SER A 132 -9.50 -4.25 1.34
N ALA A 133 -9.97 -3.45 2.31
CA ALA A 133 -11.28 -2.81 2.27
C ALA A 133 -11.24 -1.37 1.73
N GLY A 134 -10.05 -0.79 1.48
CA GLY A 134 -9.88 0.62 1.15
C GLY A 134 -10.27 1.58 2.29
N ALA A 135 -10.39 1.08 3.51
CA ALA A 135 -10.84 1.81 4.68
C ALA A 135 -9.70 2.45 5.47
N LEU A 136 -8.49 1.90 5.39
CA LEU A 136 -7.29 2.44 6.02
C LEU A 136 -6.18 2.64 4.98
N LEU A 137 -5.48 3.76 5.06
CA LEU A 137 -4.24 4.04 4.34
C LEU A 137 -3.12 4.17 5.37
N ALA A 138 -2.11 3.30 5.31
CA ALA A 138 -0.87 3.43 6.06
C ALA A 138 0.17 4.17 5.21
N THR A 139 0.96 5.01 5.87
CA THR A 139 1.92 5.90 5.22
C THR A 139 3.20 5.97 6.04
N GLY A 140 4.35 5.88 5.38
CA GLY A 140 5.68 5.94 5.96
C GLY A 140 6.45 7.13 5.41
N GLY A 141 6.45 8.23 6.15
CA GLY A 141 7.18 9.47 5.83
C GLY A 141 8.17 9.86 6.92
N GLY A 142 8.69 8.88 7.66
CA GLY A 142 9.53 9.06 8.85
C GLY A 142 9.69 7.74 9.58
N GLU A 143 10.05 7.77 10.85
CA GLU A 143 10.17 6.59 11.72
C GLU A 143 8.81 6.03 12.20
N ALA A 144 7.80 6.89 12.29
CA ALA A 144 6.46 6.48 12.67
C ALA A 144 5.61 6.12 11.45
N VAL A 145 4.80 5.06 11.57
CA VAL A 145 3.75 4.77 10.60
C VAL A 145 2.53 5.62 10.94
N THR A 146 2.03 6.38 9.97
CA THR A 146 0.81 7.17 10.11
C THR A 146 -0.32 6.45 9.37
N VAL A 147 -1.44 6.22 10.05
CA VAL A 147 -2.59 5.47 9.51
C VAL A 147 -3.83 6.35 9.48
N TRP A 148 -4.34 6.58 8.27
CA TRP A 148 -5.52 7.39 8.01
C TRP A 148 -6.74 6.53 7.74
N SER A 149 -7.90 6.96 8.25
CA SER A 149 -9.18 6.30 7.97
C SER A 149 -9.87 6.98 6.78
N PHE A 150 -10.08 6.24 5.71
CA PHE A 150 -10.89 6.65 4.55
C PHE A 150 -12.39 6.33 4.71
N ARG A 151 -12.83 5.96 5.92
CA ARG A 151 -14.25 5.69 6.20
C ARG A 151 -15.07 6.98 6.23
N ARG A 152 -16.36 6.87 5.91
CA ARG A 152 -17.31 7.99 5.88
C ARG A 152 -16.85 9.08 4.90
N LYS A 153 -16.51 10.28 5.40
CA LYS A 153 -16.09 11.41 4.57
C LYS A 153 -14.63 11.30 4.13
N GLY A 154 -13.82 10.46 4.75
CA GLY A 154 -12.38 10.36 4.46
C GLY A 154 -11.51 10.90 5.59
N PRO A 155 -10.21 11.11 5.33
CA PRO A 155 -9.25 11.61 6.32
C PRO A 155 -9.43 13.08 6.69
N GLU A 156 -10.16 13.87 5.91
CA GLU A 156 -10.28 15.32 6.07
C GLU A 156 -10.87 15.71 7.43
N GLY A 157 -10.18 16.61 8.13
CA GLY A 157 -10.58 17.07 9.47
C GLY A 157 -10.48 16.00 10.56
N THR A 158 -9.87 14.84 10.29
CA THR A 158 -9.65 13.77 11.27
C THR A 158 -8.21 13.77 11.79
N ARG A 159 -7.95 12.98 12.82
CA ARG A 159 -6.59 12.70 13.30
C ARG A 159 -6.20 11.27 12.91
N PRO A 160 -4.98 11.04 12.41
CA PRO A 160 -4.52 9.71 12.10
C PRO A 160 -4.15 8.93 13.37
N GLY A 161 -4.11 7.61 13.25
CA GLY A 161 -3.35 6.78 14.18
C GLY A 161 -1.86 6.93 13.91
N VAL A 162 -1.04 6.89 14.96
CA VAL A 162 0.43 6.96 14.87
C VAL A 162 1.01 5.75 15.58
N LEU A 163 1.73 4.92 14.83
CA LEU A 163 2.36 3.69 15.32
C LEU A 163 3.86 3.95 15.46
N LYS A 164 4.37 3.84 16.69
CA LYS A 164 5.78 4.13 17.01
C LYS A 164 6.49 2.85 17.43
N PHE A 165 7.56 2.53 16.73
CA PHE A 165 8.47 1.43 17.07
C PHE A 165 9.83 1.62 16.40
N HIS A 166 9.83 1.90 15.09
CA HIS A 166 11.06 2.08 14.34
C HIS A 166 11.83 3.29 14.82
N ILE A 167 13.15 3.21 14.69
CA ILE A 167 14.12 4.25 15.05
C ILE A 167 14.81 4.85 13.82
N GLU A 168 14.55 4.28 12.65
CA GLU A 168 14.97 4.78 11.35
C GLU A 168 13.75 4.83 10.41
N PRO A 169 13.82 5.53 9.27
CA PRO A 169 12.68 5.69 8.37
C PRO A 169 12.06 4.37 7.91
N ILE A 170 10.72 4.36 7.86
CA ILE A 170 9.92 3.29 7.25
C ILE A 170 10.25 3.20 5.77
N THR A 171 10.57 1.99 5.32
CA THR A 171 10.94 1.71 3.92
C THR A 171 9.83 0.99 3.17
N THR A 172 9.02 0.17 3.85
CA THR A 172 7.94 -0.59 3.21
C THR A 172 6.77 -0.85 4.16
N LEU A 173 5.56 -0.96 3.60
CA LEU A 173 4.31 -1.17 4.32
C LEU A 173 3.44 -2.16 3.54
N ALA A 174 2.85 -3.14 4.23
CA ALA A 174 1.94 -4.09 3.61
C ALA A 174 0.80 -4.47 4.54
N PHE A 175 -0.45 -4.28 4.11
CA PHE A 175 -1.61 -4.78 4.84
C PHE A 175 -1.82 -6.27 4.60
N ALA A 176 -2.17 -7.00 5.65
CA ALA A 176 -2.55 -8.39 5.54
C ALA A 176 -3.92 -8.54 4.86
N PRO A 177 -4.12 -9.50 3.95
CA PRO A 177 -5.42 -9.75 3.32
C PRO A 177 -6.48 -10.18 4.34
N GLY A 178 -7.70 -9.63 4.24
CA GLY A 178 -8.88 -10.10 4.99
C GLY A 178 -8.88 -9.86 6.50
N VAL A 179 -7.77 -9.38 7.06
CA VAL A 179 -7.59 -9.15 8.50
C VAL A 179 -7.00 -7.76 8.73
N ARG A 180 -7.34 -7.14 9.87
CA ARG A 180 -6.89 -5.78 10.19
C ARG A 180 -5.48 -5.78 10.81
N ARG A 181 -4.51 -6.27 10.03
CA ARG A 181 -3.08 -6.26 10.37
C ARG A 181 -2.28 -5.51 9.31
N LEU A 182 -1.24 -4.83 9.77
CA LEU A 182 -0.26 -4.13 8.94
C LEU A 182 1.11 -4.69 9.28
N ALA A 183 1.96 -4.92 8.29
CA ALA A 183 3.40 -5.07 8.49
C ALA A 183 4.10 -3.77 8.08
N SER A 184 5.10 -3.36 8.85
CA SER A 184 6.02 -2.29 8.49
C SER A 184 7.46 -2.78 8.56
N GLY A 185 8.25 -2.35 7.60
CA GLY A 185 9.69 -2.56 7.53
C GLY A 185 10.41 -1.22 7.56
N GLY A 186 11.52 -1.15 8.29
CA GLY A 186 12.34 0.04 8.40
C GLY A 186 13.76 -0.14 7.90
N ARG A 187 14.46 0.98 7.73
CA ARG A 187 15.90 0.98 7.45
C ARG A 187 16.72 0.45 8.64
N ASP A 188 16.15 0.47 9.84
CA ASP A 188 16.68 -0.17 11.05
C ASP A 188 16.71 -1.70 10.99
N GLY A 189 16.11 -2.30 9.96
CA GLY A 189 16.02 -3.76 9.81
C GLY A 189 14.91 -4.40 10.63
N ALA A 190 14.15 -3.61 11.39
CA ALA A 190 12.99 -4.11 12.10
C ALA A 190 11.84 -4.38 11.12
N VAL A 191 11.17 -5.51 11.33
CA VAL A 191 9.87 -5.86 10.76
C VAL A 191 8.87 -5.92 11.90
N VAL A 192 7.84 -5.07 11.86
CA VAL A 192 6.82 -4.98 12.91
C VAL A 192 5.46 -5.33 12.35
N VAL A 193 4.75 -6.24 13.02
CA VAL A 193 3.34 -6.53 12.73
C VAL A 193 2.46 -5.81 13.73
N TRP A 194 1.47 -5.08 13.24
CA TRP A 194 0.54 -4.28 14.02
C TRP A 194 -0.87 -4.86 13.96
N SER A 195 -1.57 -4.85 15.09
CA SER A 195 -3.04 -5.02 15.12
C SER A 195 -3.69 -3.65 15.16
N LEU A 196 -4.54 -3.34 14.17
CA LEU A 196 -5.15 -2.01 14.01
C LEU A 196 -6.64 -2.02 14.37
N GLN A 197 -7.16 -0.84 14.69
CA GLN A 197 -8.57 -0.55 14.95
C GLN A 197 -9.24 0.16 13.77
N LYS A 198 -10.56 0.34 13.89
CA LYS A 198 -11.44 1.31 13.18
C LYS A 198 -10.75 2.52 12.56
N ASN A 199 -10.06 3.24 13.43
CA ASN A 199 -9.62 4.62 13.27
C ASN A 199 -8.13 4.73 12.94
N GLY A 200 -7.46 3.62 12.67
CA GLY A 200 -6.02 3.60 12.39
C GLY A 200 -5.13 3.46 13.63
N ASN A 201 -5.66 3.59 14.85
CA ASN A 201 -4.88 3.29 16.06
C ASN A 201 -4.56 1.79 16.12
N GLY A 202 -3.44 1.44 16.75
CA GLY A 202 -3.09 0.05 16.96
C GLY A 202 -1.91 -0.14 17.89
N SER A 203 -1.48 -1.40 17.99
CA SER A 203 -0.37 -1.81 18.84
C SER A 203 0.43 -2.91 18.15
N PRO A 204 1.74 -2.99 18.38
CA PRO A 204 2.56 -4.06 17.82
C PRO A 204 2.12 -5.40 18.45
N ILE A 205 2.05 -6.44 17.63
CA ILE A 205 1.76 -7.82 18.06
C ILE A 205 2.96 -8.76 17.85
N GLY A 206 4.00 -8.27 17.16
CA GLY A 206 5.27 -8.95 16.98
C GLY A 206 6.25 -8.00 16.30
N ALA A 207 7.53 -8.14 16.62
CA ALA A 207 8.62 -7.41 15.98
C ALA A 207 9.86 -8.31 15.94
N GLU A 208 10.51 -8.37 14.79
CA GLU A 208 11.71 -9.17 14.54
C GLU A 208 12.70 -8.35 13.72
N ASP A 209 13.98 -8.71 13.76
CA ASP A 209 15.06 -8.04 13.03
C ASP A 209 15.59 -8.97 11.93
N VAL A 210 15.70 -8.45 10.70
CA VAL A 210 16.27 -9.19 9.55
C VAL A 210 17.75 -8.88 9.30
N GLY A 211 18.36 -8.02 10.14
CA GLY A 211 19.78 -7.69 10.17
C GLY A 211 20.22 -6.65 9.14
N GLY A 212 19.29 -6.03 8.42
CA GLY A 212 19.55 -5.02 7.39
C GLY A 212 18.26 -4.34 6.91
N SER A 213 18.39 -3.20 6.22
CA SER A 213 17.24 -2.42 5.74
C SER A 213 16.21 -3.30 5.04
N VAL A 214 14.96 -3.28 5.52
CA VAL A 214 13.87 -4.05 4.91
C VAL A 214 13.52 -3.41 3.57
N ALA A 215 13.62 -4.15 2.49
CA ALA A 215 13.29 -3.67 1.15
C ALA A 215 11.81 -3.87 0.85
N GLU A 216 11.28 -5.07 1.07
CA GLU A 216 9.92 -5.43 0.69
C GLU A 216 9.26 -6.39 1.69
N LEU A 217 7.93 -6.35 1.73
CA LEU A 217 7.10 -7.19 2.60
C LEU A 217 5.96 -7.85 1.82
N TYR A 218 5.81 -9.15 1.98
CA TYR A 218 4.76 -9.93 1.31
C TYR A 218 3.97 -10.76 2.32
N TRP A 219 2.67 -10.47 2.42
CA TRP A 219 1.75 -11.32 3.16
C TRP A 219 1.36 -12.53 2.32
N ARG A 220 1.28 -13.68 2.98
CA ARG A 220 0.63 -14.85 2.40
C ARG A 220 -0.86 -14.53 2.16
N PRO A 221 -1.50 -15.03 1.09
CA PRO A 221 -2.89 -14.68 0.75
C PRO A 221 -3.93 -14.97 1.84
N ASP A 222 -3.66 -15.95 2.71
CA ASP A 222 -4.49 -16.29 3.89
C ASP A 222 -4.22 -15.38 5.11
N GLY A 223 -3.21 -14.51 5.03
CA GLY A 223 -2.87 -13.50 6.03
C GLY A 223 -2.16 -14.05 7.27
N ASP A 224 -1.77 -15.32 7.32
CA ASP A 224 -1.13 -15.95 8.48
C ASP A 224 0.39 -16.16 8.30
N GLY A 225 0.96 -15.65 7.21
CA GLY A 225 2.38 -15.71 6.91
C GLY A 225 2.88 -14.38 6.38
N LEU A 226 4.12 -14.03 6.70
CA LEU A 226 4.80 -12.83 6.23
C LEU A 226 6.20 -13.21 5.75
N ALA A 227 6.59 -12.73 4.58
CA ALA A 227 7.96 -12.75 4.10
C ALA A 227 8.52 -11.33 4.05
N ALA A 228 9.76 -11.15 4.48
CA ALA A 228 10.52 -9.91 4.35
C ALA A 228 11.77 -10.15 3.51
N LEU A 229 12.05 -9.21 2.60
CA LEU A 229 13.29 -9.14 1.85
C LEU A 229 14.15 -8.03 2.45
N ASP A 230 15.41 -8.32 2.75
CA ASP A 230 16.39 -7.30 3.14
C ASP A 230 17.17 -6.76 1.92
N ALA A 231 17.79 -5.60 2.07
CA ALA A 231 18.55 -4.95 1.00
C ALA A 231 19.81 -5.73 0.54
N ARG A 232 20.17 -6.83 1.23
CA ARG A 232 21.28 -7.72 0.86
C ARG A 232 20.77 -9.01 0.19
N GLY A 233 19.48 -9.11 -0.09
CA GLY A 233 18.85 -10.27 -0.72
C GLY A 233 18.47 -11.39 0.25
N GLY A 234 18.57 -11.15 1.57
CA GLY A 234 18.10 -12.09 2.59
C GLY A 234 16.58 -12.20 2.57
N VAL A 235 16.06 -13.42 2.74
CA VAL A 235 14.62 -13.69 2.83
C VAL A 235 14.32 -14.31 4.18
N THR A 236 13.49 -13.64 4.97
CA THR A 236 13.02 -14.16 6.26
C THR A 236 11.52 -14.34 6.22
N VAL A 237 11.03 -15.49 6.71
CA VAL A 237 9.61 -15.84 6.66
C VAL A 237 9.12 -16.23 8.06
N TRP A 238 7.97 -15.70 8.45
CA TRP A 238 7.32 -16.00 9.72
C TRP A 238 5.90 -16.50 9.51
N ARG A 239 5.46 -17.37 10.41
CA ARG A 239 4.04 -17.69 10.59
C ARG A 239 3.48 -16.76 11.67
N ILE A 240 2.42 -16.04 11.35
CA ILE A 240 1.75 -15.09 12.24
C ILE A 240 0.46 -15.72 12.75
N GLY A 241 0.49 -16.15 14.01
CA GLY A 241 -0.66 -16.76 14.68
C GLY A 241 -1.86 -15.81 14.83
N PRO A 242 -3.04 -16.36 15.17
CA PRO A 242 -4.22 -15.54 15.45
C PRO A 242 -3.96 -14.63 16.65
N VAL A 243 -4.54 -13.42 16.62
CA VAL A 243 -4.52 -12.51 17.76
C VAL A 243 -5.25 -13.18 18.92
N LYS A 244 -4.54 -13.57 19.99
CA LYS A 244 -5.16 -14.06 21.23
C LYS A 244 -5.90 -12.90 21.89
N GLY A 245 -7.21 -12.73 21.61
CA GLY A 245 -7.96 -11.62 22.21
C GLY A 245 -9.36 -11.32 21.70
N ARG A 246 -10.30 -12.26 21.85
CA ARG A 246 -11.66 -11.99 22.38
C ARG A 246 -12.16 -13.31 22.94
N SER A 247 -12.33 -13.37 24.26
CA SER A 247 -12.87 -14.55 24.94
C SER A 247 -14.15 -14.99 24.24
N SER A 248 -14.19 -16.23 23.75
CA SER A 248 -15.45 -16.94 23.61
C SER A 248 -16.10 -16.90 24.98
N ARG A 249 -17.27 -16.25 25.10
CA ARG A 249 -18.11 -16.36 26.30
C ARG A 249 -18.16 -17.83 26.73
N PRO A 250 -17.98 -18.18 28.01
CA PRO A 250 -18.20 -19.54 28.44
C PRO A 250 -19.64 -19.92 28.08
N ARG A 251 -19.77 -21.01 27.32
CA ARG A 251 -21.06 -21.64 27.03
C ARG A 251 -21.69 -21.92 28.41
N ALA A 252 -22.79 -21.24 28.72
CA ALA A 252 -23.53 -21.52 29.95
C ALA A 252 -23.88 -23.01 29.96
N ALA A 253 -23.36 -23.73 30.95
CA ALA A 253 -23.80 -25.10 31.20
C ALA A 253 -25.30 -25.03 31.51
N GLN A 254 -26.12 -25.55 30.61
CA GLN A 254 -27.51 -25.89 30.93
C GLN A 254 -27.45 -26.93 32.04
N ARG A 255 -27.78 -26.52 33.27
CA ARG A 255 -28.21 -27.45 34.30
C ARG A 255 -29.61 -27.93 33.92
N THR A 256 -29.70 -29.15 33.41
CA THR A 256 -30.95 -29.91 33.45
C THR A 256 -31.10 -30.44 34.87
N SER A 257 -31.99 -29.84 35.67
CA SER A 257 -32.51 -30.49 36.87
C SER A 257 -33.74 -31.29 36.47
N SER A 258 -33.60 -32.61 36.39
CA SER A 258 -34.71 -33.57 36.39
C SER A 258 -34.71 -34.32 37.71
N SER A 259 -35.71 -34.02 38.54
CA SER A 259 -36.24 -34.84 39.64
C SER A 259 -37.62 -34.22 39.96
N GLY A 260 -38.77 -34.87 39.78
CA GLY A 260 -39.08 -36.27 40.04
C GLY A 260 -39.54 -36.37 41.50
N GLY A 261 -40.85 -36.19 41.72
CA GLY A 261 -41.52 -36.20 43.03
C GLY A 261 -42.77 -35.33 43.01
#